data_AF-X1TJ40-F1
#
_entry.id   AF-X1TJ40-F1
#
_cell.length_a   1.000
_cell.length_b   1.000
_cell.length_c   1.000
_cell.angle_alpha   90.00
_cell.angle_beta   90.00
_cell.angle_gamma   90.00
#
_symmetry.space_group_name_H-M   'P 1'
#
loop_
_entity.id
_entity.type
_entity.pdbx_description
1 polymer ?
#
loop_
_entity_poly.entity_id
_entity_poly.type
_entity_poly.pdbx_seq_one_letter_code
_entity_poly.pdbx_strand_id
1 'polypeptide(L)'
;MIKFIENYIVPKTKKNEILARLKNEELKDLCVSRKGLDWGIDSPIDKKFKIYVWFDALINYISGANGNWPADVHIIGKGINWFHSVIWPAILISA
;
A
#
# COMPACT_ATOMS: atom_id res chain seq x y z
N MET A 1 7.38 2.50 16.85
CA MET A 1 6.88 1.14 16.52
C MET A 1 5.43 1.28 16.08
N ILE A 2 5.07 0.85 14.87
CA ILE A 2 3.69 0.93 14.37
C ILE A 2 2.79 0.08 15.28
N LYS A 3 1.83 0.71 15.95
CA LYS A 3 0.80 0.02 16.73
C LYS A 3 -0.42 -0.17 15.84
N PHE A 4 -0.65 -1.39 15.37
CA PHE A 4 -1.88 -1.73 14.69
C PHE A 4 -3.04 -1.80 15.68
N ILE A 5 -4.21 -1.28 15.30
CA ILE A 5 -5.46 -1.50 16.04
C ILE A 5 -5.78 -3.00 16.12
N GLU A 6 -6.64 -3.37 17.07
CA GLU A 6 -7.11 -4.75 17.19
C GLU A 6 -7.79 -5.20 15.89
N ASN A 7 -7.56 -6.45 15.49
CA ASN A 7 -8.09 -7.05 14.25
C ASN A 7 -7.72 -6.33 12.92
N TYR A 8 -6.74 -5.41 12.91
CA TYR A 8 -6.28 -4.76 11.68
C TYR A 8 -5.75 -5.76 10.63
N ILE A 9 -5.06 -6.81 11.07
CA ILE A 9 -4.56 -7.88 10.20
C ILE A 9 -5.03 -9.20 10.78
N VAL A 10 -5.80 -9.95 9.99
CA VAL A 10 -6.27 -11.29 10.30
C VAL A 10 -5.89 -12.26 9.18
N PRO A 11 -5.53 -13.52 9.48
CA PRO A 11 -5.37 -14.12 10.81
C PRO A 11 -4.08 -13.67 11.53
N LYS A 12 -3.97 -14.00 12.83
CA LYS A 12 -2.83 -13.63 13.70
C LYS A 12 -1.46 -14.02 13.14
N THR A 13 -1.37 -15.13 12.39
CA THR A 13 -0.13 -15.56 11.72
C THR A 13 0.37 -14.51 10.73
N LYS A 14 -0.52 -13.91 9.94
CA LYS A 14 -0.19 -12.87 8.96
C LYS A 14 0.18 -11.54 9.63
N LYS A 15 -0.46 -11.22 10.75
CA LYS A 15 -0.05 -10.09 11.60
C LYS A 15 1.39 -10.26 12.10
N ASN A 16 1.73 -11.45 12.60
CA ASN A 16 3.05 -11.75 13.14
C ASN A 16 4.14 -11.67 12.07
N GLU A 17 3.88 -12.14 10.84
CA GLU A 17 4.81 -12.00 9.71
C GLU A 17 5.15 -10.53 9.43
N ILE A 18 4.14 -9.65 9.36
CA ILE A 18 4.35 -8.21 9.13
C ILE A 18 5.11 -7.56 10.30
N LEU A 19 4.74 -7.88 11.54
CA LEU A 19 5.43 -7.34 12.72
C LEU A 19 6.89 -7.81 12.80
N ALA A 20 7.16 -9.08 12.48
CA ALA A 20 8.51 -9.60 12.44
C ALA A 20 9.33 -8.90 11.36
N ARG A 21 8.77 -8.70 10.17
CA ARG A 21 9.40 -7.95 9.09
C ARG A 21 9.73 -6.51 9.50
N LEU A 22 8.76 -5.79 10.06
CA LEU A 22 8.95 -4.41 10.55
C LEU A 22 9.99 -4.28 11.68
N LYS A 23 10.22 -5.36 12.44
CA LYS A 23 11.20 -5.39 13.52
C LYS A 23 12.60 -5.74 13.03
N ASN A 24 12.70 -6.61 12.02
CA ASN A 24 13.96 -7.22 11.61
C ASN A 24 14.56 -6.57 10.36
N GLU A 25 13.75 -5.93 9.52
CA GLU A 25 14.20 -5.25 8.31
C GLU A 25 14.20 -3.74 8.50
N GLU A 26 15.21 -3.07 7.95
CA GLU A 26 15.23 -1.62 7.83
C GLU A 26 14.16 -1.16 6.81
N LEU A 27 13.37 -0.16 7.18
CA LEU A 27 12.44 0.48 6.27
C LEU A 27 13.20 1.46 5.36
N LYS A 28 13.27 1.11 4.09
CA LYS A 28 13.81 1.98 3.04
C LYS A 28 12.69 2.74 2.36
N ASP A 29 13.04 3.90 1.81
CA ASP A 29 12.13 4.68 1.00
C ASP A 29 11.63 3.88 -0.20
N LEU A 30 10.33 4.02 -0.47
CA LEU A 30 9.68 3.39 -1.61
C LEU A 30 9.75 4.32 -2.82
N CYS A 31 10.40 3.87 -3.89
CA CYS A 31 10.38 4.61 -5.15
C CYS A 31 8.99 4.50 -5.81
N VAL A 32 8.29 5.64 -5.92
CA VAL A 32 6.89 5.73 -6.39
C VAL A 32 6.70 5.95 -7.89
N SER A 33 7.80 6.04 -8.66
CA SER A 33 7.76 6.20 -10.12
C SER A 33 8.85 5.39 -10.82
N ARG A 34 8.72 5.20 -12.14
CA ARG A 34 9.68 4.47 -12.99
C ARG A 34 9.86 5.19 -14.32
N LYS A 35 11.07 5.19 -14.86
CA LYS A 35 11.40 5.77 -16.17
C LYS A 35 11.39 4.71 -17.26
N GLY A 36 11.10 5.11 -18.50
CA GLY A 36 11.26 4.25 -19.68
C GLY A 36 10.19 3.16 -19.82
N LEU A 37 8.99 3.43 -19.30
CA LEU A 37 7.82 2.57 -19.46
C LEU A 37 6.84 3.25 -20.42
N ASP A 38 6.37 2.49 -21.41
CA ASP A 38 5.35 2.96 -22.35
C ASP A 38 3.94 2.87 -21.73
N TRP A 39 3.72 1.92 -20.82
CA TRP A 39 2.43 1.65 -20.19
C TRP A 39 2.38 2.06 -18.71
N GLY A 40 1.28 2.69 -18.31
CA GLY A 40 1.01 3.17 -16.94
C GLY A 40 0.56 4.62 -16.90
N ILE A 41 0.17 5.09 -15.71
CA ILE A 41 -0.24 6.48 -15.47
C ILE A 41 0.99 7.39 -15.47
N ASP A 42 0.95 8.49 -16.21
CA ASP A 42 2.01 9.50 -16.20
C ASP A 42 2.15 10.11 -14.80
N SER A 43 3.40 10.30 -14.35
CA SER A 43 3.66 11.08 -13.15
C SER A 43 3.18 12.52 -13.34
N PRO A 44 2.50 13.12 -12.34
CA PRO A 44 2.05 14.51 -12.42
C PRO A 44 3.22 15.51 -12.34
N ILE A 45 4.43 15.06 -11.97
CA ILE A 45 5.62 15.90 -11.83
C ILE A 45 6.48 15.90 -13.10
N ASP A 46 6.75 14.72 -13.67
CA ASP A 46 7.51 14.55 -14.92
C ASP A 46 6.95 13.38 -15.74
N LYS A 47 6.33 13.70 -16.88
CA LYS A 47 5.70 12.73 -17.78
C LYS A 47 6.66 11.73 -18.42
N LYS A 48 7.99 11.90 -18.27
CA LYS A 48 8.98 10.86 -18.63
C LYS A 48 8.94 9.65 -17.70
N PHE A 49 8.29 9.79 -16.55
CA PHE A 49 8.10 8.74 -15.57
C PHE A 49 6.64 8.30 -15.51
N LYS A 50 6.43 7.02 -15.25
CA LYS A 50 5.13 6.44 -14.92
C LYS A 50 5.04 6.19 -13.42
N ILE A 51 3.85 6.32 -12.85
CA ILE A 51 3.55 5.96 -11.47
C ILE A 51 3.78 4.46 -11.27
N TYR A 52 4.35 4.09 -10.13
CA TYR A 52 4.55 2.69 -9.77
C TYR A 52 3.20 1.98 -9.63
N VAL A 53 3.06 0.82 -10.28
CA VAL A 53 1.79 0.10 -10.41
C VAL A 53 1.06 -0.16 -9.08
N TRP A 54 1.76 -0.35 -7.97
CA TRP A 54 1.11 -0.56 -6.68
C TRP A 54 0.50 0.72 -6.09
N PHE A 55 1.06 1.89 -6.41
CA PHE A 55 0.46 3.17 -6.04
C PHE A 55 -0.86 3.38 -6.77
N ASP A 56 -0.87 3.12 -8.09
CA ASP A 56 -2.07 3.15 -8.92
C ASP A 56 -3.09 2.10 -8.46
N ALA A 57 -2.68 0.83 -8.29
CA ALA A 57 -3.59 -0.24 -7.91
C ALA A 57 -4.27 0.00 -6.55
N LEU A 58 -3.55 0.52 -5.54
CA LEU A 58 -4.12 0.73 -4.21
C LEU A 58 -5.15 1.88 -4.17
N ILE A 59 -5.02 2.90 -5.04
CA ILE A 59 -5.96 4.02 -5.06
C ILE A 59 -7.36 3.60 -5.55
N ASN A 60 -7.47 2.44 -6.19
CA ASN A 60 -8.75 1.92 -6.69
C ASN A 60 -9.80 1.78 -5.58
N TYR A 61 -9.39 1.57 -4.32
CA TYR A 61 -10.29 1.44 -3.19
C TYR A 61 -11.02 2.74 -2.90
N ILE A 62 -10.34 3.87 -3.06
CA ILE A 62 -10.95 5.20 -2.91
C ILE A 62 -11.82 5.50 -4.14
N SER A 63 -11.29 5.27 -5.34
CA SER A 63 -12.04 5.52 -6.59
C SER A 63 -13.34 4.72 -6.67
N GLY A 64 -13.33 3.47 -6.19
CA GLY A 64 -14.50 2.59 -6.16
C GLY A 64 -15.43 2.79 -4.96
N ALA A 65 -15.04 3.58 -3.96
CA ALA A 65 -15.81 3.74 -2.72
C ALA A 65 -17.14 4.48 -2.93
N ASN A 66 -17.23 5.36 -3.94
CA ASN A 66 -18.41 6.20 -4.20
C ASN A 66 -18.92 6.92 -2.93
N GLY A 67 -18.00 7.45 -2.11
CA GLY A 67 -18.31 8.13 -0.85
C GLY A 67 -18.40 7.22 0.39
N ASN A 68 -18.40 5.89 0.22
CA ASN A 68 -18.39 4.93 1.33
C ASN A 68 -16.95 4.66 1.79
N TRP A 69 -16.34 5.65 2.44
CA TRP A 69 -14.96 5.60 2.94
C TRP A 69 -14.91 6.02 4.41
N PRO A 70 -14.09 5.38 5.27
CA PRO A 70 -13.14 4.30 4.99
C PRO A 70 -13.78 2.91 4.83
N ALA A 71 -13.06 2.00 4.17
CA ALA A 71 -13.49 0.61 4.05
C ALA A 71 -13.44 -0.11 5.41
N ASP A 72 -14.49 -0.88 5.75
CA ASP A 72 -14.50 -1.71 6.95
C ASP A 72 -13.53 -2.89 6.86
N VAL A 73 -13.40 -3.50 5.67
CA VAL A 73 -12.59 -4.70 5.43
C VAL A 73 -11.96 -4.66 4.04
N HIS A 74 -10.64 -4.92 3.97
CA HIS A 74 -9.96 -5.26 2.72
C HIS A 74 -9.66 -6.76 2.69
N ILE A 75 -10.33 -7.50 1.79
CA ILE A 75 -10.05 -8.92 1.56
C ILE A 75 -8.97 -9.04 0.49
N ILE A 76 -7.86 -9.69 0.84
CA ILE A 76 -6.68 -9.77 -0.02
C ILE A 76 -6.05 -11.17 -0.04
N GLY A 77 -5.28 -11.46 -1.08
CA GLY A 77 -4.43 -12.65 -1.14
C GLY A 77 -3.18 -12.52 -0.26
N LYS A 78 -2.65 -13.65 0.25
CA LYS A 78 -1.48 -13.66 1.14
C LYS A 78 -0.22 -12.99 0.56
N GLY A 79 -0.07 -12.98 -0.77
CA GLY A 79 1.12 -12.46 -1.46
C GLY A 79 1.24 -10.94 -1.47
N ILE A 80 0.19 -10.21 -1.10
CA ILE A 80 0.10 -8.75 -1.24
C ILE A 80 -0.10 -8.05 0.11
N ASN A 81 0.07 -8.77 1.21
CA ASN A 81 -0.15 -8.27 2.57
C ASN A 81 0.74 -7.07 2.92
N TRP A 82 2.00 -7.06 2.46
CA TRP A 82 2.90 -5.92 2.68
C TRP A 82 2.36 -4.62 2.07
N PHE A 83 1.76 -4.71 0.88
CA PHE A 83 1.19 -3.54 0.21
C PHE A 83 -0.02 -2.98 0.95
N HIS A 84 -0.86 -3.84 1.54
CA HIS A 84 -2.12 -3.40 2.17
C HIS A 84 -1.98 -3.07 3.66
N SER A 85 -1.08 -3.75 4.36
CA SER A 85 -0.90 -3.59 5.81
C SER A 85 0.18 -2.59 6.19
N VAL A 86 1.05 -2.20 5.24
CA VAL A 86 2.17 -1.28 5.51
C VAL A 86 2.22 -0.14 4.49
N ILE A 87 2.31 -0.43 3.20
CA ILE A 87 2.46 0.62 2.18
C ILE A 87 1.17 1.45 2.09
N TRP A 88 0.01 0.82 1.96
CA TRP A 88 -1.27 1.50 1.84
C TRP A 88 -1.59 2.45 3.01
N PRO A 89 -1.54 2.02 4.28
CA PRO A 89 -1.74 2.96 5.39
C PRO A 89 -0.68 4.05 5.44
N ALA A 90 0.58 3.79 5.05
CA ALA A 90 1.59 4.83 4.97
C ALA A 90 1.26 5.89 3.90
N ILE A 91 0.75 5.47 2.74
CA ILE A 91 0.24 6.37 1.69
C ILE A 91 -0.92 7.22 2.24
N LEU A 92 -1.89 6.59 2.90
CA LEU A 92 -3.05 7.27 3.48
C LEU A 92 -2.69 8.28 4.58
N ILE A 93 -1.68 7.98 5.40
CA ILE A 93 -1.21 8.89 6.46
C ILE A 93 -0.45 10.09 5.89
N SER A 94 0.22 9.91 4.75
CA SER A 94 0.97 10.98 4.10
C SER A 94 0.08 12.02 3.37
N ALA A 95 -1.16 11.65 3.08
CA ALA A 95 -2.08 12.44 2.26
C ALA A 95 -2.75 13.58 3.04
#